data_AF-A0A0S4IK53-F1
#
_entry.id   AF-A0A0S4IK53-F1
#
_cell.length_a   1.000
_cell.length_b   1.000
_cell.length_c   1.000
_cell.angle_alpha   90.00
_cell.angle_beta   90.00
_cell.angle_gamma   90.00
#
_symmetry.space_group_name_H-M   'P 1'
#
loop_
_entity.id
_entity.type
_entity.pdbx_description
1 polymer ?
#
loop_
_entity_poly.entity_id
_entity_poly.type
_entity_poly.pdbx_seq_one_letter_code
_entity_poly.pdbx_strand_id
1 'polypeptide(L)'
;MDEITRLRAKRDKLENTLDNDDGSMSEAKEMLLRQQLVAVENQIASLLAQGGGGAPAATMIERTPPSSSSSSGPAGGGAINVHQNVGQNGLPDLCPWRLLDCFGASSQGENITALQHLVTVIQNLLKFPQQDRYQSLRMGNERLQRELFHVRLGDAAMMMPQVPEDQRAESAAEAFLLGIGFRRELRPIAQAQKPTTAADEFESEAEPWLVFTLAPPTSPSSESHIRLTSALQDIEEIRKRDTDTQRNSAEFQTWRKSVVMDIRMDRLRQAMDAGEGETLCEMLMLGEGGPAEVTHGRPLSSSTTTAELDEEELSDTLDNIQTLRRVFQNIVDAPHDERYRTLKLGNKLVHRTLMTQRGGLEFILGVGGFVQRGDDGSMVLEGNALVATETCANALTCLERIERAVSIKLSTARDRARMLAIESARAEVEAEVEKTRRAKRHQEKLAAMAERQQNGGGARIKLEDAVKFLLGAAEPSSAAPAR
;
A
#
# COMPACT_ATOMS: atom_id res chain seq x y z
N MET A 1 -39.55 11.50 -8.92
CA MET A 1 -39.75 10.70 -7.69
C MET A 1 -40.26 9.31 -8.00
N ASP A 2 -41.31 9.15 -8.82
CA ASP A 2 -41.91 7.83 -9.13
C ASP A 2 -40.93 6.81 -9.73
N GLU A 3 -39.98 7.27 -10.55
CA GLU A 3 -38.95 6.40 -11.15
C GLU A 3 -37.94 5.87 -10.12
N ILE A 4 -37.55 6.68 -9.13
CA ILE A 4 -36.67 6.26 -8.04
C ILE A 4 -37.38 5.21 -7.18
N THR A 5 -38.66 5.41 -6.87
CA THR A 5 -39.46 4.43 -6.12
C THR A 5 -39.56 3.10 -6.86
N ARG A 6 -39.75 3.14 -8.19
CA ARG A 6 -39.78 1.93 -9.03
C ARG A 6 -38.44 1.20 -9.05
N LEU A 7 -37.32 1.94 -9.14
CA LEU A 7 -35.98 1.34 -9.12
C LEU A 7 -35.63 0.75 -7.75
N ARG A 8 -36.04 1.38 -6.65
CA ARG A 8 -35.89 0.81 -5.29
C ARG A 8 -36.65 -0.50 -5.14
N ALA A 9 -37.92 -0.55 -5.56
CA ALA A 9 -38.68 -1.80 -5.55
C ALA A 9 -38.04 -2.91 -6.42
N LYS A 10 -37.38 -2.54 -7.52
CA LYS A 10 -36.61 -3.48 -8.34
C LYS A 10 -35.35 -3.97 -7.63
N ARG A 11 -34.63 -3.09 -6.92
CA ARG A 11 -33.48 -3.46 -6.08
C ARG A 11 -33.89 -4.47 -5.00
N ASP A 12 -34.93 -4.16 -4.25
CA ASP A 12 -35.43 -5.01 -3.16
C ASP A 12 -35.85 -6.39 -3.68
N LYS A 13 -36.42 -6.47 -4.88
CA LYS A 13 -36.78 -7.74 -5.51
C LYS A 13 -35.54 -8.57 -5.90
N LEU A 14 -34.48 -7.93 -6.38
CA LEU A 14 -33.22 -8.59 -6.73
C LEU A 14 -32.49 -9.08 -5.48
N GLU A 15 -32.43 -8.28 -4.41
CA GLU A 15 -31.88 -8.66 -3.09
C GLU A 15 -32.62 -9.86 -2.52
N ASN A 16 -33.96 -9.80 -2.45
CA ASN A 16 -34.76 -10.93 -1.98
C ASN A 16 -34.57 -12.20 -2.82
N THR A 17 -34.21 -12.09 -4.11
CA THR A 17 -33.95 -13.26 -4.96
C THR A 17 -32.58 -13.88 -4.65
N LEU A 18 -31.60 -13.06 -4.24
CA LEU A 18 -30.28 -13.53 -3.80
C LEU A 18 -30.35 -14.14 -2.40
N ASP A 19 -31.13 -13.55 -1.48
CA ASP A 19 -31.22 -14.00 -0.09
C ASP A 19 -32.06 -15.27 0.07
N ASN A 20 -33.06 -15.47 -0.79
CA ASN A 20 -33.91 -16.67 -0.76
C ASN A 20 -33.33 -17.84 -1.57
N ASP A 21 -32.07 -17.79 -2.02
CA ASP A 21 -31.45 -18.93 -2.68
C ASP A 21 -30.95 -19.96 -1.67
N ASP A 22 -31.57 -21.14 -1.70
CA ASP A 22 -31.27 -22.33 -0.92
C ASP A 22 -30.06 -23.11 -1.50
N GLY A 23 -29.14 -22.42 -2.18
CA GLY A 23 -27.94 -22.97 -2.82
C GLY A 23 -28.22 -23.71 -4.13
N SER A 24 -29.41 -23.51 -4.72
CA SER A 24 -29.82 -24.14 -5.98
C SER A 24 -29.51 -23.29 -7.20
N MET A 25 -29.12 -22.02 -7.00
CA MET A 25 -28.79 -21.11 -8.08
C MET A 25 -27.41 -21.41 -8.66
N SER A 26 -27.36 -21.63 -9.98
CA SER A 26 -26.07 -21.71 -10.67
C SER A 26 -25.29 -20.41 -10.50
N GLU A 27 -23.98 -20.51 -10.29
CA GLU A 27 -23.04 -19.37 -10.17
C GLU A 27 -23.23 -18.31 -11.27
N ALA A 28 -23.49 -18.73 -12.52
CA ALA A 28 -23.75 -17.83 -13.64
C ALA A 28 -25.00 -16.95 -13.45
N LYS A 29 -26.04 -17.49 -12.80
CA LYS A 29 -27.30 -16.78 -12.51
C LYS A 29 -27.13 -15.84 -11.32
N GLU A 30 -26.36 -16.24 -10.31
CA GLU A 30 -26.01 -15.35 -9.19
C GLU A 30 -25.18 -14.15 -9.68
N MET A 31 -24.18 -14.40 -10.52
CA MET A 31 -23.35 -13.34 -11.13
C MET A 31 -24.19 -12.36 -11.95
N LEU A 32 -25.16 -12.86 -12.73
CA LEU A 32 -26.08 -12.02 -13.50
C LEU A 32 -26.98 -11.16 -12.60
N LEU A 33 -27.51 -11.71 -11.49
CA LEU A 33 -28.32 -10.95 -10.53
C LEU A 33 -27.51 -9.85 -9.85
N ARG A 34 -26.26 -10.13 -9.45
CA ARG A 34 -25.35 -9.12 -8.88
C ARG A 34 -25.05 -8.01 -9.89
N GLN A 35 -24.83 -8.34 -11.16
CA GLN A 35 -24.62 -7.34 -12.21
C GLN A 35 -25.87 -6.45 -12.42
N GLN A 36 -27.07 -7.04 -12.37
CA GLN A 36 -28.32 -6.29 -12.46
C GLN A 36 -28.54 -5.37 -11.26
N LEU A 37 -28.14 -5.78 -10.05
CA LEU A 37 -28.22 -4.98 -8.84
C LEU A 37 -27.39 -3.69 -8.98
N VAL A 38 -26.11 -3.83 -9.36
CA VAL A 38 -25.19 -2.70 -9.59
C VAL A 38 -25.73 -1.74 -10.65
N ALA A 39 -26.32 -2.27 -11.72
CA ALA A 39 -26.93 -1.44 -12.76
C ALA A 39 -28.12 -0.60 -12.23
N VAL A 40 -28.94 -1.17 -11.35
CA VAL A 40 -30.08 -0.47 -10.72
C VAL A 40 -29.58 0.61 -9.75
N GLU A 41 -28.55 0.33 -8.95
CA GLU A 41 -27.95 1.30 -8.02
C GLU A 41 -27.36 2.51 -8.75
N ASN A 42 -26.65 2.26 -9.85
CA ASN A 42 -26.10 3.33 -10.69
C ASN A 42 -27.20 4.21 -11.32
N GLN A 43 -28.33 3.62 -11.70
CA GLN A 43 -29.49 4.37 -12.20
C GLN A 43 -30.12 5.24 -11.12
N ILE A 44 -30.27 4.71 -9.89
CA ILE A 44 -30.78 5.48 -8.74
C ILE A 44 -29.84 6.66 -8.44
N ALA A 45 -28.53 6.42 -8.39
CA ALA A 45 -27.53 7.45 -8.14
C ALA A 45 -27.56 8.57 -9.20
N SER A 46 -27.67 8.20 -10.48
CA SER A 46 -27.77 9.15 -11.60
C SER A 46 -29.02 10.03 -11.50
N LEU A 47 -30.18 9.46 -11.19
CA LEU A 47 -31.43 10.21 -11.04
C LEU A 47 -31.41 11.14 -9.82
N LEU A 48 -30.79 10.72 -8.71
CA LEU A 48 -30.61 11.57 -7.53
C LEU A 48 -29.68 12.75 -7.83
N ALA A 49 -28.61 12.53 -8.60
CA ALA A 49 -27.71 13.60 -9.03
C ALA A 49 -28.40 14.63 -9.95
N GLN A 50 -29.29 14.17 -10.85
CA GLN A 50 -30.07 15.06 -11.71
C GLN A 50 -31.16 15.84 -10.96
N GLY A 51 -31.72 15.26 -9.89
CA GLY A 51 -32.73 15.92 -9.05
C GLY A 51 -32.19 16.97 -8.07
N GLY A 52 -30.87 17.04 -7.86
CA GLY A 52 -30.21 17.94 -6.91
C GLY A 52 -29.94 19.37 -7.42
N GLY A 53 -30.32 19.71 -8.66
CA GLY A 53 -30.07 21.01 -9.30
C GLY A 53 -30.97 22.17 -8.86
N GLY A 54 -31.47 22.16 -7.62
CA GLY A 54 -32.25 23.27 -7.05
C GLY A 54 -31.35 24.29 -6.35
N ALA A 55 -31.04 25.40 -7.02
CA ALA A 55 -30.35 26.54 -6.42
C ALA A 55 -31.14 27.10 -5.21
N PRO A 56 -30.50 27.43 -4.08
CA PRO A 56 -31.18 28.10 -2.98
C PRO A 56 -31.44 29.57 -3.36
N ALA A 57 -32.68 29.99 -3.18
CA ALA A 57 -33.13 31.37 -3.30
C ALA A 57 -32.33 32.27 -2.34
N ALA A 58 -31.51 33.15 -2.91
CA ALA A 58 -30.87 34.24 -2.20
C ALA A 58 -31.87 35.39 -2.03
N THR A 59 -32.12 35.74 -0.77
CA THR A 59 -32.94 36.85 -0.32
C THR A 59 -32.35 38.18 -0.79
N MET A 60 -33.22 39.01 -1.39
CA MET A 60 -33.03 40.41 -1.73
C MET A 60 -32.60 41.24 -0.51
N ILE A 61 -31.51 42.01 -0.65
CA ILE A 61 -31.40 43.36 -0.07
C ILE A 61 -30.81 44.29 -1.14
N GLU A 62 -31.56 45.34 -1.44
CA GLU A 62 -31.25 46.43 -2.37
C GLU A 62 -29.97 47.19 -1.99
N ARG A 63 -29.19 47.59 -3.00
CA ARG A 63 -28.69 48.97 -3.16
C ARG A 63 -28.12 49.19 -4.56
N THR A 64 -28.67 50.22 -5.21
CA THR A 64 -28.31 50.79 -6.52
C THR A 64 -27.04 51.68 -6.44
N PRO A 65 -26.46 52.07 -7.61
CA PRO A 65 -25.01 52.28 -7.78
C PRO A 65 -24.60 53.76 -7.83
N PRO A 66 -23.32 54.03 -8.14
CA PRO A 66 -23.09 54.99 -9.21
C PRO A 66 -22.07 54.54 -10.26
N SER A 67 -22.14 55.32 -11.34
CA SER A 67 -21.65 55.19 -12.69
C SER A 67 -20.14 55.37 -12.92
N SER A 68 -19.75 54.87 -14.11
CA SER A 68 -18.76 55.41 -15.06
C SER A 68 -17.26 55.39 -14.71
N SER A 69 -16.47 54.69 -15.53
CA SER A 69 -15.72 55.37 -16.60
C SER A 69 -15.08 54.37 -17.57
N SER A 70 -15.11 54.79 -18.83
CA SER A 70 -14.62 54.19 -20.05
C SER A 70 -13.14 54.51 -20.31
N SER A 71 -12.38 53.57 -20.87
CA SER A 71 -11.32 53.81 -21.87
C SER A 71 -10.98 52.46 -22.52
N SER A 72 -11.41 52.18 -23.75
CA SER A 72 -10.72 52.45 -25.02
C SER A 72 -9.33 51.82 -25.10
N GLY A 73 -9.17 50.83 -25.97
CA GLY A 73 -7.92 50.09 -26.25
C GLY A 73 -6.79 50.92 -26.90
N PRO A 74 -5.75 50.26 -27.44
CA PRO A 74 -5.96 49.50 -28.67
C PRO A 74 -5.22 48.16 -28.77
N ALA A 75 -5.68 47.40 -29.77
CA ALA A 75 -5.09 46.18 -30.29
C ALA A 75 -3.64 46.37 -30.75
N GLY A 76 -2.79 45.42 -30.37
CA GLY A 76 -1.47 45.20 -30.93
C GLY A 76 -1.25 43.69 -31.08
N GLY A 77 -1.71 43.13 -32.21
CA GLY A 77 -1.40 41.78 -32.61
C GLY A 77 0.09 41.69 -32.97
N GLY A 78 0.88 41.15 -32.04
CA GLY A 78 2.24 40.70 -32.27
C GLY A 78 2.28 39.19 -32.17
N ALA A 79 2.06 38.50 -33.29
CA ALA A 79 2.37 37.08 -33.39
C ALA A 79 3.88 36.91 -33.20
N ILE A 80 4.29 36.47 -32.01
CA ILE A 80 5.64 35.97 -31.78
C ILE A 80 5.68 34.62 -32.49
N ASN A 81 6.22 34.62 -33.71
CA ASN A 81 6.69 33.40 -34.36
C ASN A 81 7.82 32.83 -33.50
N VAL A 82 7.46 31.93 -32.59
CA VAL A 82 8.41 31.02 -31.96
C VAL A 82 8.85 30.08 -33.07
N HIS A 83 9.99 30.39 -33.67
CA HIS A 83 10.70 29.47 -34.54
C HIS A 83 10.88 28.15 -33.77
N GLN A 84 10.20 27.09 -34.24
CA GLN A 84 10.57 25.71 -33.98
C GLN A 84 12.00 25.53 -34.53
N ASN A 85 12.97 25.74 -33.66
CA ASN A 85 14.35 25.39 -33.93
C ASN A 85 14.44 23.87 -33.73
N VAL A 86 14.39 23.14 -34.85
CA VAL A 86 14.70 21.71 -34.90
C VAL A 86 16.16 21.55 -34.51
N GLY A 87 16.40 21.37 -33.21
CA GLY A 87 17.72 21.08 -32.66
C GLY A 87 18.20 19.71 -33.14
N GLN A 88 19.42 19.67 -33.67
CA GLN A 88 20.09 18.52 -34.29
C GLN A 88 20.34 17.29 -33.37
N ASN A 89 19.62 17.13 -32.25
CA ASN A 89 19.88 16.07 -31.27
C ASN A 89 18.82 14.97 -31.18
N GLY A 90 17.77 14.99 -32.01
CA GLY A 90 16.86 13.85 -32.18
C GLY A 90 16.08 13.37 -30.94
N LEU A 91 16.21 14.04 -29.80
CA LEU A 91 15.43 13.72 -28.60
C LEU A 91 13.98 14.19 -28.81
N PRO A 92 12.97 13.34 -28.57
CA PRO A 92 11.59 13.79 -28.53
C PRO A 92 11.47 14.92 -27.49
N ASP A 93 10.59 15.87 -27.74
CA ASP A 93 10.39 17.05 -26.88
C ASP A 93 9.76 16.60 -25.54
N LEU A 94 10.60 16.05 -24.67
CA LEU A 94 10.20 15.53 -23.38
C LEU A 94 10.01 16.72 -22.45
N CYS A 95 8.76 17.15 -22.29
CA CYS A 95 8.34 18.10 -21.26
C CYS A 95 8.85 17.64 -19.88
N PRO A 96 9.88 18.30 -19.31
CA PRO A 96 10.52 17.83 -18.07
C PRO A 96 9.55 17.76 -16.88
N TRP A 97 8.51 18.60 -16.90
CA TRP A 97 7.46 18.63 -15.88
C TRP A 97 6.63 17.35 -15.79
N ARG A 98 6.41 16.62 -16.90
CA ARG A 98 5.69 15.33 -16.86
C ARG A 98 6.50 14.21 -16.21
N LEU A 99 7.83 14.32 -16.23
CA LEU A 99 8.71 13.37 -15.54
C LEU A 99 8.70 13.60 -14.04
N LEU A 100 8.36 14.81 -13.59
CA LEU A 100 8.22 15.08 -12.17
C LEU A 100 6.97 14.42 -11.56
N ASP A 101 5.91 14.16 -12.34
CA ASP A 101 4.75 13.40 -11.87
C ASP A 101 5.12 11.95 -11.48
N CYS A 102 6.23 11.41 -12.00
CA CYS A 102 6.74 10.09 -11.61
C CYS A 102 7.24 10.08 -10.15
N PHE A 103 7.66 11.24 -9.61
CA PHE A 103 8.00 11.38 -8.19
C PHE A 103 6.76 11.41 -7.30
N GLY A 104 5.54 11.54 -7.85
CA GLY A 104 4.31 11.45 -7.04
C GLY A 104 3.90 10.01 -6.69
N ALA A 105 4.39 9.01 -7.43
CA ALA A 105 3.92 7.62 -7.36
C ALA A 105 4.74 6.70 -6.44
N SER A 106 5.99 7.06 -6.12
CA SER A 106 6.89 6.32 -5.22
C SER A 106 6.62 6.62 -3.73
N SER A 107 7.30 5.91 -2.82
CA SER A 107 7.15 6.13 -1.38
C SER A 107 7.48 7.60 -1.02
N GLN A 108 6.54 8.27 -0.34
CA GLN A 108 6.56 9.73 -0.17
C GLN A 108 7.85 10.28 0.47
N GLY A 109 8.56 9.49 1.30
CA GLY A 109 9.79 9.91 1.97
C GLY A 109 11.01 9.97 1.04
N GLU A 110 11.13 9.03 0.11
CA GLU A 110 12.26 8.95 -0.82
C GLU A 110 12.23 10.10 -1.83
N ASN A 111 11.03 10.48 -2.28
CA ASN A 111 10.82 11.53 -3.27
C ASN A 111 11.22 12.91 -2.76
N ILE A 112 10.91 13.24 -1.50
CA ILE A 112 11.27 14.52 -0.90
C ILE A 112 12.79 14.71 -0.88
N THR A 113 13.53 13.64 -0.58
CA THR A 113 15.00 13.67 -0.55
C THR A 113 15.58 13.85 -1.94
N ALA A 114 15.06 13.13 -2.93
CA ALA A 114 15.48 13.25 -4.33
C ALA A 114 15.20 14.67 -4.88
N LEU A 115 13.99 15.21 -4.65
CA LEU A 115 13.64 16.58 -5.04
C LEU A 115 14.55 17.62 -4.38
N GLN A 116 14.91 17.44 -3.10
CA GLN A 116 15.85 18.33 -2.41
C GLN A 116 17.25 18.31 -3.04
N HIS A 117 17.72 17.15 -3.50
CA HIS A 117 18.98 17.06 -4.25
C HIS A 117 18.90 17.76 -5.60
N LEU A 118 17.81 17.58 -6.36
CA LEU A 118 17.60 18.28 -7.63
C LEU A 118 17.61 19.80 -7.45
N VAL A 119 16.90 20.31 -6.43
CA VAL A 119 16.93 21.74 -6.07
C VAL A 119 18.36 22.19 -5.80
N THR A 120 19.12 21.42 -5.01
CA THR A 120 20.50 21.77 -4.67
C THR A 120 21.42 21.81 -5.89
N VAL A 121 21.29 20.82 -6.79
CA VAL A 121 22.03 20.77 -8.05
C VAL A 121 21.73 21.99 -8.92
N ILE A 122 20.45 22.28 -9.14
CA ILE A 122 20.03 23.39 -10.01
C ILE A 122 20.41 24.75 -9.40
N GLN A 123 20.24 24.92 -8.09
CA GLN A 123 20.65 26.16 -7.39
C GLN A 123 22.16 26.38 -7.48
N ASN A 124 22.98 25.32 -7.36
CA ASN A 124 24.43 25.43 -7.52
C ASN A 124 24.82 25.83 -8.94
N LEU A 125 24.15 25.29 -9.96
CA LEU A 125 24.34 25.70 -11.36
C LEU A 125 24.00 27.17 -11.60
N LEU A 126 22.87 27.63 -11.07
CA LEU A 126 22.44 29.03 -11.19
C LEU A 126 23.37 29.99 -10.44
N LYS A 127 23.85 29.59 -9.26
CA LYS A 127 24.71 30.41 -8.40
C LYS A 127 26.16 30.47 -8.88
N PHE A 128 26.68 29.39 -9.44
CA PHE A 128 28.08 29.25 -9.84
C PHE A 128 28.24 28.71 -11.27
N PRO A 129 27.71 29.42 -12.28
CA PRO A 129 27.64 28.92 -13.65
C PRO A 129 29.00 28.65 -14.31
N GLN A 130 30.07 29.30 -13.83
CA GLN A 130 31.43 29.18 -14.38
C GLN A 130 32.26 28.06 -13.73
N GLN A 131 31.75 27.40 -12.68
CA GLN A 131 32.52 26.36 -11.98
C GLN A 131 32.18 24.98 -12.54
N ASP A 132 33.12 24.39 -13.28
CA ASP A 132 32.98 23.08 -13.95
C ASP A 132 32.52 21.97 -12.99
N ARG A 133 32.94 22.03 -11.72
CA ARG A 133 32.55 21.03 -10.70
C ARG A 133 31.03 20.91 -10.49
N TYR A 134 30.27 21.97 -10.75
CA TYR A 134 28.81 21.96 -10.62
C TYR A 134 28.11 21.62 -11.93
N GLN A 135 28.82 21.74 -13.06
CA GLN A 135 28.32 21.36 -14.37
C GLN A 135 28.37 19.84 -14.59
N SER A 136 29.14 19.09 -13.80
CA SER A 136 29.28 17.64 -13.93
C SER A 136 28.84 16.91 -12.67
N LEU A 137 27.97 15.91 -12.83
CA LEU A 137 27.52 15.00 -11.79
C LEU A 137 28.05 13.60 -12.05
N ARG A 138 28.77 13.04 -11.09
CA ARG A 138 29.31 11.68 -11.16
C ARG A 138 28.20 10.68 -10.84
N MET A 139 27.84 9.82 -11.79
CA MET A 139 26.78 8.83 -11.56
C MET A 139 27.23 7.76 -10.57
N GLY A 140 28.51 7.39 -10.49
CA GLY A 140 29.00 6.44 -9.48
C GLY A 140 29.05 6.97 -8.03
N ASN A 141 28.56 8.18 -7.76
CA ASN A 141 28.44 8.67 -6.40
C ASN A 141 27.35 7.90 -5.64
N GLU A 142 27.76 7.03 -4.71
CA GLU A 142 26.85 6.18 -3.94
C GLU A 142 25.71 6.92 -3.26
N ARG A 143 25.94 8.16 -2.83
CA ARG A 143 24.92 8.98 -2.18
C ARG A 143 23.86 9.42 -3.18
N LEU A 144 24.27 9.92 -4.35
CA LEU A 144 23.32 10.28 -5.41
C LEU A 144 22.61 9.04 -5.97
N GLN A 145 23.30 7.91 -6.07
CA GLN A 145 22.68 6.65 -6.48
C GLN A 145 21.56 6.22 -5.53
N ARG A 146 21.81 6.24 -4.22
CA ARG A 146 20.80 5.89 -3.22
C ARG A 146 19.68 6.91 -3.11
N GLU A 147 20.00 8.21 -3.09
CA GLU A 147 19.05 9.26 -2.70
C GLU A 147 18.37 9.94 -3.89
N LEU A 148 18.96 9.91 -5.09
CA LEU A 148 18.47 10.62 -6.27
C LEU A 148 18.10 9.67 -7.42
N PHE A 149 18.98 8.72 -7.77
CA PHE A 149 18.79 7.83 -8.93
C PHE A 149 18.08 6.51 -8.60
N HIS A 150 17.78 6.23 -7.33
CA HIS A 150 17.00 5.04 -6.96
C HIS A 150 15.52 5.15 -7.35
N VAL A 151 15.02 6.36 -7.60
CA VAL A 151 13.62 6.60 -8.00
C VAL A 151 13.42 6.10 -9.42
N ARG A 152 12.92 4.86 -9.54
CA ARG A 152 12.61 4.22 -10.82
C ARG A 152 11.57 5.07 -11.56
N LEU A 153 11.74 5.22 -12.87
CA LEU A 153 10.56 5.51 -13.70
C LEU A 153 9.64 4.30 -13.52
N GLY A 154 8.51 4.46 -12.85
CA GLY A 154 7.51 3.40 -12.75
C GLY A 154 6.90 3.07 -14.13
N ASP A 155 5.66 2.62 -14.15
CA ASP A 155 4.95 2.27 -15.41
C ASP A 155 4.85 3.46 -16.40
N ALA A 156 5.11 4.69 -15.96
CA ALA A 156 5.28 5.86 -16.82
C ALA A 156 6.39 5.68 -17.89
N ALA A 157 7.41 4.86 -17.63
CA ALA A 157 8.42 4.50 -18.64
C ALA A 157 7.81 3.79 -19.87
N MET A 158 6.72 3.04 -19.68
CA MET A 158 6.04 2.34 -20.78
C MET A 158 5.31 3.28 -21.74
N MET A 159 5.08 4.54 -21.34
CA MET A 159 4.40 5.54 -22.16
C MET A 159 5.34 6.28 -23.13
N MET A 160 6.64 5.94 -23.15
CA MET A 160 7.68 6.65 -23.93
C MET A 160 8.42 5.73 -24.93
N PRO A 161 7.73 5.06 -25.86
CA PRO A 161 8.28 3.96 -26.68
C PRO A 161 9.31 4.38 -27.74
N GLN A 162 9.60 5.67 -27.92
CA GLN A 162 10.42 6.17 -29.04
C GLN A 162 11.84 6.60 -28.66
N VAL A 163 12.26 6.44 -27.39
CA VAL A 163 13.62 6.81 -26.98
C VAL A 163 14.59 5.65 -27.30
N PRO A 164 15.68 5.90 -28.06
CA PRO A 164 16.75 4.93 -28.30
C PRO A 164 17.24 4.31 -26.99
N GLU A 165 17.61 3.03 -27.02
CA GLU A 165 17.91 2.25 -25.80
C GLU A 165 19.10 2.83 -25.03
N ASP A 166 20.08 3.40 -25.73
CA ASP A 166 21.23 4.14 -25.22
C ASP A 166 20.87 5.48 -24.54
N GLN A 167 19.69 6.01 -24.83
CA GLN A 167 19.15 7.25 -24.27
C GLN A 167 18.06 7.02 -23.22
N ARG A 168 17.72 5.76 -22.93
CA ARG A 168 16.76 5.45 -21.86
C ARG A 168 17.37 5.83 -20.52
N ALA A 169 16.76 6.82 -19.87
CA ALA A 169 17.06 7.16 -18.50
C ALA A 169 16.75 5.96 -17.60
N GLU A 170 17.67 5.64 -16.70
CA GLU A 170 17.52 4.53 -15.75
C GLU A 170 16.66 4.94 -14.54
N SER A 171 16.50 6.26 -14.32
CA SER A 171 15.77 6.84 -13.20
C SER A 171 15.02 8.11 -13.59
N ALA A 172 13.95 8.43 -12.85
CA ALA A 172 13.14 9.62 -13.11
C ALA A 172 13.96 10.90 -12.96
N ALA A 173 14.88 10.93 -11.98
CA ALA A 173 15.80 12.03 -11.76
C ALA A 173 16.75 12.24 -12.95
N GLU A 174 17.30 11.15 -13.49
CA GLU A 174 18.14 11.24 -14.68
C GLU A 174 17.35 11.75 -15.88
N ALA A 175 16.15 11.21 -16.13
CA ALA A 175 15.29 11.65 -17.24
C ALA A 175 15.01 13.16 -17.15
N PHE A 176 14.70 13.64 -15.93
CA PHE A 176 14.47 15.06 -15.66
C PHE A 176 15.72 15.90 -15.93
N LEU A 177 16.89 15.47 -15.43
CA LEU A 177 18.16 16.17 -15.65
C LEU A 177 18.50 16.25 -17.16
N LEU A 178 18.30 15.17 -17.91
CA LEU A 178 18.48 15.16 -19.36
C LEU A 178 17.53 16.17 -20.04
N GLY A 179 16.26 16.21 -19.62
CA GLY A 179 15.26 17.15 -20.14
C GLY A 179 15.62 18.63 -19.93
N ILE A 180 16.31 18.96 -18.84
CA ILE A 180 16.73 20.36 -18.55
C ILE A 180 18.08 20.74 -19.18
N GLY A 181 18.78 19.82 -19.85
CA GLY A 181 20.00 20.11 -20.63
C GLY A 181 21.27 19.37 -20.22
N PHE A 182 21.18 18.39 -19.31
CA PHE A 182 22.29 17.47 -19.06
C PHE A 182 22.44 16.45 -20.20
N ARG A 183 23.64 15.89 -20.34
CA ARG A 183 23.93 14.76 -21.23
C ARG A 183 24.78 13.73 -20.51
N ARG A 184 24.63 12.46 -20.92
CA ARG A 184 25.54 11.38 -20.51
C ARG A 184 26.89 11.55 -21.20
N GLU A 185 27.96 11.52 -20.42
CA GLU A 185 29.34 11.48 -20.90
C GLU A 185 30.07 10.34 -20.19
N LEU A 186 30.78 9.51 -20.96
CA LEU A 186 31.69 8.50 -20.41
C LEU A 186 33.05 9.15 -20.23
N ARG A 187 33.51 9.27 -18.98
CA ARG A 187 34.83 9.81 -18.67
C ARG A 187 35.77 8.67 -18.30
N PRO A 188 37.01 8.67 -18.82
CA PRO A 188 38.00 7.70 -18.35
C PRO A 188 38.18 7.91 -16.86
N ILE A 189 38.09 6.84 -16.08
CA ILE A 189 38.45 6.91 -14.65
C ILE A 189 39.91 7.33 -14.64
N ALA A 190 40.17 8.54 -14.13
CA ALA A 190 41.54 8.98 -13.88
C ALA A 190 42.11 8.02 -12.84
N GLN A 191 42.70 6.92 -13.32
CA GLN A 191 43.34 5.93 -12.47
C GLN A 191 44.35 6.74 -11.66
N ALA A 192 44.10 6.83 -10.35
CA ALA A 192 45.07 7.34 -9.41
C ALA A 192 46.35 6.56 -9.71
N GLN A 193 47.36 7.25 -10.25
CA GLN A 193 48.59 6.66 -10.80
C GLN A 193 49.26 5.78 -9.75
N LYS A 194 48.82 4.54 -9.64
CA LYS A 194 49.48 3.50 -8.87
C LYS A 194 50.13 2.63 -9.92
N PRO A 195 51.44 2.78 -10.15
CA PRO A 195 52.13 1.99 -11.16
C PRO A 195 52.20 0.54 -10.70
N THR A 196 51.23 -0.27 -11.10
CA THR A 196 51.29 -1.73 -11.00
C THR A 196 51.92 -2.27 -12.27
N THR A 197 53.12 -2.83 -12.12
CA THR A 197 54.04 -3.29 -13.18
C THR A 197 53.66 -4.64 -13.81
N ALA A 198 52.39 -4.91 -14.04
CA ALA A 198 51.96 -6.12 -14.73
C ALA A 198 51.17 -5.75 -15.97
N ALA A 199 51.64 -6.19 -17.13
CA ALA A 199 51.05 -5.96 -18.45
C ALA A 199 49.77 -6.78 -18.67
N ASP A 200 48.80 -6.63 -17.77
CA ASP A 200 47.43 -7.08 -18.02
C ASP A 200 46.70 -5.96 -18.77
N GLU A 201 46.02 -6.32 -19.86
CA GLU A 201 45.14 -5.47 -20.64
C GLU A 201 43.98 -4.99 -19.74
N PHE A 202 44.22 -3.90 -19.00
CA PHE A 202 43.16 -3.21 -18.27
C PHE A 202 42.23 -2.57 -19.29
N GLU A 203 41.08 -3.20 -19.53
CA GLU A 203 39.92 -2.50 -20.07
C GLU A 203 39.69 -1.28 -19.18
N SER A 204 39.98 -0.09 -19.71
CA SER A 204 39.78 1.15 -18.98
C SER A 204 38.29 1.32 -18.74
N GLU A 205 37.83 0.93 -17.55
CA GLU A 205 36.46 1.17 -17.11
C GLU A 205 36.17 2.68 -17.23
N ALA A 206 35.27 3.02 -18.14
CA ALA A 206 34.78 4.39 -18.30
C ALA A 206 33.60 4.58 -17.34
N GLU A 207 33.61 5.66 -16.58
CA GLU A 207 32.53 5.94 -15.64
C GLU A 207 31.48 6.87 -16.28
N PRO A 208 30.18 6.62 -16.08
CA PRO A 208 29.13 7.53 -16.54
C PRO A 208 29.06 8.81 -15.70
N TRP A 209 28.96 9.95 -16.39
CA TRP A 209 28.73 11.28 -15.83
C TRP A 209 27.53 11.93 -16.50
N LEU A 210 26.81 12.76 -15.77
CA LEU A 210 25.85 13.71 -16.34
C LEU A 210 26.51 15.09 -16.39
N VAL A 211 26.62 15.66 -17.58
CA VAL A 211 27.28 16.94 -17.81
C VAL A 211 26.29 17.93 -18.41
N PHE A 212 26.18 19.11 -17.81
CA PHE A 212 25.33 20.18 -18.28
C PHE A 212 25.94 20.80 -19.55
N THR A 213 25.22 20.73 -20.67
CA THR A 213 25.77 21.08 -21.99
C THR A 213 25.28 22.41 -22.55
N LEU A 214 24.29 23.04 -21.91
CA LEU A 214 23.83 24.35 -22.33
C LEU A 214 24.86 25.42 -21.96
N ALA A 215 24.88 26.51 -22.73
CA ALA A 215 25.72 27.66 -22.43
C ALA A 215 25.51 28.08 -20.96
N PRO A 216 26.59 28.37 -20.21
CA PRO A 216 26.48 28.65 -18.78
C PRO A 216 25.49 29.80 -18.54
N PRO A 217 24.63 29.72 -17.51
CA PRO A 217 23.55 30.68 -17.28
C PRO A 217 24.08 32.02 -16.72
N THR A 218 24.94 32.69 -17.46
CA THR A 218 25.60 33.95 -17.07
C THR A 218 24.70 35.18 -17.19
N SER A 219 23.58 35.05 -17.91
CA SER A 219 22.57 36.09 -18.06
C SER A 219 21.18 35.53 -17.70
N PRO A 220 20.31 36.31 -17.03
CA PRO A 220 18.93 35.89 -16.76
C PRO A 220 18.11 35.65 -18.03
N SER A 221 18.50 36.23 -19.16
CA SER A 221 17.88 36.01 -20.47
C SER A 221 18.41 34.79 -21.23
N SER A 222 19.43 34.11 -20.69
CA SER A 222 19.95 32.89 -21.33
C SER A 222 18.94 31.76 -21.25
N GLU A 223 18.86 30.96 -22.31
CA GLU A 223 17.94 29.82 -22.37
C GLU A 223 18.16 28.83 -21.21
N SER A 224 19.42 28.60 -20.83
CA SER A 224 19.78 27.76 -19.68
C SER A 224 19.24 28.33 -18.37
N HIS A 225 19.34 29.64 -18.14
CA HIS A 225 18.80 30.27 -16.93
C HIS A 225 17.27 30.14 -16.86
N ILE A 226 16.58 30.37 -17.98
CA ILE A 226 15.12 30.27 -18.06
C ILE A 226 14.67 28.82 -17.77
N ARG A 227 15.31 27.83 -18.43
CA ARG A 227 15.00 26.40 -18.21
C ARG A 227 15.24 25.97 -16.77
N LEU A 228 16.40 26.32 -16.19
CA LEU A 228 16.74 25.97 -14.81
C LEU A 228 15.81 26.65 -13.78
N THR A 229 15.42 27.90 -14.02
CA THR A 229 14.48 28.61 -13.14
C THR A 229 13.08 28.02 -13.22
N SER A 230 12.60 27.70 -14.43
CA SER A 230 11.33 26.98 -14.62
C SER A 230 11.35 25.62 -13.90
N ALA A 231 12.43 24.86 -14.06
CA ALA A 231 12.60 23.56 -13.41
C ALA A 231 12.56 23.67 -11.87
N LEU A 232 13.15 24.72 -11.29
CA LEU A 232 13.04 24.98 -9.85
C LEU A 232 11.60 25.27 -9.41
N GLN A 233 10.88 26.09 -10.16
CA GLN A 233 9.48 26.41 -9.86
C GLN A 233 8.60 25.15 -9.89
N ASP A 234 8.80 24.30 -10.89
CA ASP A 234 8.06 23.02 -11.01
C ASP A 234 8.35 22.10 -9.81
N ILE A 235 9.61 21.98 -9.38
CA ILE A 235 9.98 21.19 -8.20
C ILE A 235 9.37 21.77 -6.92
N GLU A 236 9.39 23.09 -6.75
CA GLU A 236 8.79 23.77 -5.59
C GLU A 236 7.28 23.57 -5.53
N GLU A 237 6.59 23.63 -6.66
CA GLU A 237 5.15 23.38 -6.74
C GLU A 237 4.81 21.95 -6.31
N ILE A 238 5.58 20.96 -6.74
CA ILE A 238 5.37 19.55 -6.37
C ILE A 238 5.62 19.34 -4.89
N ARG A 239 6.70 19.91 -4.34
CA ARG A 239 6.96 19.86 -2.89
C ARG A 239 5.82 20.47 -2.08
N LYS A 240 5.23 21.58 -2.57
CA LYS A 240 4.07 22.19 -1.94
C LYS A 240 2.85 21.25 -1.98
N ARG A 241 2.56 20.65 -3.14
CA ARG A 241 1.48 19.66 -3.28
C ARG A 241 1.67 18.45 -2.36
N ASP A 242 2.88 17.91 -2.25
CA ASP A 242 3.19 16.81 -1.34
C ASP A 242 2.98 17.19 0.13
N THR A 243 3.41 18.39 0.51
CA THR A 243 3.21 18.91 1.87
C THR A 243 1.72 19.10 2.18
N ASP A 244 0.96 19.64 1.24
CA ASP A 244 -0.49 19.80 1.37
C ASP A 244 -1.20 18.43 1.42
N THR A 245 -0.80 17.46 0.61
CA THR A 245 -1.34 16.08 0.65
C THR A 245 -0.99 15.39 1.98
N GLN A 246 0.22 15.56 2.52
CA GLN A 246 0.59 15.03 3.84
C GLN A 246 -0.23 15.66 4.96
N ARG A 247 -0.40 16.99 4.91
CA ARG A 247 -1.24 17.71 5.87
C ARG A 247 -2.69 17.25 5.79
N ASN A 248 -3.26 17.18 4.59
CA ASN A 248 -4.62 16.69 4.37
C ASN A 248 -4.77 15.23 4.82
N SER A 249 -3.76 14.39 4.61
CA SER A 249 -3.74 13.02 5.12
C SER A 249 -3.74 12.98 6.65
N ALA A 250 -2.91 13.78 7.31
CA ALA A 250 -2.88 13.85 8.77
C ALA A 250 -4.18 14.39 9.37
N GLU A 251 -4.74 15.45 8.77
CA GLU A 251 -6.04 16.01 9.14
C GLU A 251 -7.16 15.00 8.91
N PHE A 252 -7.16 14.29 7.77
CA PHE A 252 -8.10 13.22 7.48
C PHE A 252 -7.98 12.04 8.46
N GLN A 253 -6.77 11.60 8.82
CA GLN A 253 -6.57 10.55 9.81
C GLN A 253 -7.07 10.98 11.20
N THR A 254 -6.87 12.24 11.56
CA THR A 254 -7.37 12.81 12.82
C THR A 254 -8.90 12.86 12.81
N TRP A 255 -9.50 13.38 11.75
CA TRP A 255 -10.95 13.41 11.56
C TRP A 255 -11.55 12.00 11.58
N ARG A 256 -10.95 11.05 10.85
CA ARG A 256 -11.38 9.65 10.83
C ARG A 256 -11.32 9.02 12.22
N LYS A 257 -10.25 9.25 12.99
CA LYS A 257 -10.16 8.77 14.38
C LYS A 257 -11.27 9.36 15.25
N SER A 258 -11.57 10.65 15.09
CA SER A 258 -12.69 11.31 15.80
C SER A 258 -14.03 10.66 15.47
N VAL A 259 -14.35 10.52 14.18
CA VAL A 259 -15.61 9.93 13.72
C VAL A 259 -15.77 8.47 14.19
N VAL A 260 -14.69 7.68 14.15
CA VAL A 260 -14.73 6.30 14.67
C VAL A 260 -15.02 6.30 16.17
N MET A 261 -14.43 7.21 16.94
CA MET A 261 -14.74 7.34 18.36
C MET A 261 -16.19 7.76 18.59
N ASP A 262 -16.71 8.74 17.85
CA ASP A 262 -18.10 9.19 17.97
C ASP A 262 -19.09 8.04 17.70
N ILE A 263 -18.84 7.24 16.66
CA ILE A 263 -19.65 6.05 16.35
C ILE A 263 -19.60 5.02 17.48
N ARG A 264 -18.41 4.75 18.04
CA ARG A 264 -18.24 3.81 19.16
C ARG A 264 -18.98 4.30 20.40
N MET A 265 -18.91 5.60 20.69
CA MET A 265 -19.61 6.24 21.80
C MET A 265 -21.13 6.17 21.64
N ASP A 266 -21.64 6.43 20.44
CA ASP A 266 -23.07 6.34 20.16
C ASP A 266 -23.60 4.92 20.30
N ARG A 267 -22.84 3.91 19.83
CA ARG A 267 -23.19 2.49 20.02
C ARG A 267 -23.20 2.10 21.49
N LEU A 268 -22.20 2.52 22.25
CA LEU A 268 -22.16 2.27 23.68
C LEU A 268 -23.37 2.91 24.36
N ARG A 269 -23.69 4.16 24.04
CA ARG A 269 -24.89 4.83 24.59
C ARG A 269 -26.16 4.05 24.27
N GLN A 270 -26.34 3.63 23.01
CA GLN A 270 -27.50 2.80 22.61
C GLN A 270 -27.57 1.48 23.39
N ALA A 271 -26.45 0.79 23.58
CA ALA A 271 -26.41 -0.44 24.36
C ALA A 271 -26.68 -0.19 25.84
N MET A 272 -26.17 0.89 26.41
CA MET A 272 -26.46 1.30 27.80
C MET A 272 -27.95 1.61 27.97
N ASP A 273 -28.57 2.34 27.03
CA ASP A 273 -30.00 2.65 27.04
C ASP A 273 -30.86 1.37 26.92
N ALA A 274 -30.36 0.34 26.24
CA ALA A 274 -30.99 -0.98 26.14
C ALA A 274 -30.71 -1.91 27.34
N GLY A 275 -29.82 -1.53 28.26
CA GLY A 275 -29.37 -2.40 29.35
C GLY A 275 -28.41 -3.51 28.92
N GLU A 276 -27.81 -3.40 27.73
CA GLU A 276 -26.89 -4.37 27.10
C GLU A 276 -25.42 -3.92 27.15
N GLY A 277 -25.11 -2.86 27.90
CA GLY A 277 -23.76 -2.27 27.95
C GLY A 277 -22.67 -3.26 28.35
N GLU A 278 -22.92 -4.11 29.35
CA GLU A 278 -21.97 -5.15 29.78
C GLU A 278 -21.71 -6.16 28.66
N THR A 279 -22.78 -6.65 28.01
CA THR A 279 -22.70 -7.61 26.91
C THR A 279 -21.93 -7.02 25.73
N LEU A 280 -22.17 -5.74 25.39
CA LEU A 280 -21.44 -5.06 24.32
C LEU A 280 -19.94 -4.95 24.65
N CYS A 281 -19.57 -4.60 25.88
CA CYS A 281 -18.16 -4.49 26.27
C CYS A 281 -17.45 -5.85 26.22
N GLU A 282 -18.12 -6.90 26.73
CA GLU A 282 -17.62 -8.28 26.66
C GLU A 282 -17.43 -8.72 25.20
N MET A 283 -18.43 -8.50 24.34
CA MET A 283 -18.36 -8.79 22.91
C MET A 283 -17.22 -8.04 22.21
N LEU A 284 -17.08 -6.73 22.43
CA LEU A 284 -16.04 -5.91 21.81
C LEU A 284 -14.63 -6.35 22.23
N MET A 285 -14.42 -6.66 23.52
CA MET A 285 -13.14 -7.17 24.01
C MET A 285 -12.84 -8.59 23.50
N LEU A 286 -13.87 -9.39 23.25
CA LEU A 286 -13.74 -10.74 22.69
C LEU A 286 -13.63 -10.77 21.16
N GLY A 287 -13.74 -9.61 20.50
CA GLY A 287 -13.76 -9.47 19.05
C GLY A 287 -15.00 -10.08 18.38
N GLU A 288 -16.07 -10.33 19.14
CA GLU A 288 -17.31 -10.92 18.64
C GLU A 288 -18.34 -9.84 18.27
N GLY A 289 -18.97 -9.96 17.09
CA GLY A 289 -20.17 -9.19 16.74
C GLY A 289 -19.98 -7.69 16.51
N GLY A 290 -18.74 -7.19 16.44
CA GLY A 290 -18.49 -5.86 15.87
C GLY A 290 -18.79 -5.86 14.37
N PRO A 291 -19.48 -4.84 13.80
CA PRO A 291 -19.49 -4.68 12.35
C PRO A 291 -18.03 -4.63 11.89
N ALA A 292 -17.71 -5.30 10.78
CA ALA A 292 -16.34 -5.43 10.26
C ALA A 292 -15.68 -4.05 10.12
N GLU A 293 -15.09 -3.57 11.21
CA GLU A 293 -14.51 -2.25 11.25
C GLU A 293 -13.19 -2.32 10.51
N VAL A 294 -13.04 -1.41 9.55
CA VAL A 294 -11.84 -1.19 8.77
C VAL A 294 -10.74 -0.76 9.73
N THR A 295 -10.14 -1.76 10.38
CA THR A 295 -9.08 -1.58 11.37
C THR A 295 -7.88 -1.05 10.61
N HIS A 296 -7.30 0.05 11.13
CA HIS A 296 -6.33 0.91 10.47
C HIS A 296 -5.37 0.22 9.49
N GLY A 297 -5.66 0.34 8.18
CA GLY A 297 -4.67 0.15 7.11
C GLY A 297 -4.21 -1.28 6.83
N ARG A 298 -4.72 -2.31 7.52
CA ARG A 298 -4.53 -3.70 7.07
C ARG A 298 -5.54 -3.94 5.94
N PRO A 299 -5.09 -4.18 4.70
CA PRO A 299 -6.02 -4.50 3.61
C PRO A 299 -6.84 -5.71 4.04
N LEU A 300 -8.16 -5.53 4.05
CA LEU A 300 -9.13 -6.60 4.28
C LEU A 300 -8.90 -7.66 3.20
N SER A 301 -8.15 -8.71 3.52
CA SER A 301 -8.16 -9.93 2.74
C SER A 301 -9.60 -10.43 2.73
N SER A 302 -10.15 -10.61 1.54
CA SER A 302 -11.57 -10.69 1.20
C SER A 302 -12.31 -11.97 1.66
N SER A 303 -12.07 -12.48 2.87
CA SER A 303 -12.83 -13.62 3.43
C SER A 303 -13.61 -13.20 4.67
N THR A 304 -14.86 -12.82 4.45
CA THR A 304 -15.88 -12.40 5.42
C THR A 304 -16.44 -13.57 6.24
N THR A 305 -15.58 -14.38 6.83
CA THR A 305 -15.94 -15.40 7.83
C THR A 305 -15.25 -15.01 9.12
N THR A 306 -16.02 -14.64 10.15
CA THR A 306 -15.63 -14.47 11.55
C THR A 306 -14.11 -14.53 11.75
N ALA A 307 -13.43 -13.39 11.54
CA ALA A 307 -11.99 -13.34 11.65
C ALA A 307 -11.63 -13.71 13.09
N GLU A 308 -11.21 -14.96 13.28
CA GLU A 308 -10.70 -15.43 14.57
C GLU A 308 -9.52 -14.52 14.90
N LEU A 309 -9.59 -13.85 16.04
CA LEU A 309 -8.48 -13.04 16.55
C LEU A 309 -7.23 -13.93 16.57
N ASP A 310 -6.11 -13.40 16.09
CA ASP A 310 -4.87 -14.15 16.13
C ASP A 310 -4.37 -14.33 17.58
N GLU A 311 -3.45 -15.28 17.78
CA GLU A 311 -2.92 -15.59 19.12
C GLU A 311 -2.26 -14.36 19.77
N GLU A 312 -1.64 -13.50 18.96
CA GLU A 312 -0.95 -12.30 19.41
C GLU A 312 -1.96 -11.24 19.91
N GLU A 313 -3.02 -10.97 19.15
CA GLU A 313 -4.12 -10.06 19.53
C GLU A 313 -4.82 -10.51 20.82
N LEU A 314 -5.06 -11.83 20.98
CA LEU A 314 -5.63 -12.39 22.21
C LEU A 314 -4.69 -12.25 23.40
N SER A 315 -3.37 -12.42 23.20
CA SER A 315 -2.37 -12.23 24.26
C SER A 315 -2.28 -10.76 24.68
N ASP A 316 -2.23 -9.83 23.72
CA ASP A 316 -2.24 -8.38 23.96
C ASP A 316 -3.52 -7.95 24.70
N THR A 317 -4.65 -8.57 24.38
CA THR A 317 -5.93 -8.35 25.06
C THR A 317 -5.84 -8.73 26.54
N LEU A 318 -5.20 -9.86 26.89
CA LEU A 318 -5.00 -10.26 28.29
C LEU A 318 -4.12 -9.28 29.06
N ASP A 319 -3.02 -8.82 28.46
CA ASP A 319 -2.13 -7.83 29.09
C ASP A 319 -2.85 -6.49 29.34
N ASN A 320 -3.72 -6.09 28.40
CA ASN A 320 -4.57 -4.92 28.54
C ASN A 320 -5.61 -5.09 29.66
N ILE A 321 -6.25 -6.26 29.76
CA ILE A 321 -7.18 -6.58 30.86
C ILE A 321 -6.46 -6.54 32.21
N GLN A 322 -5.24 -7.07 32.31
CA GLN A 322 -4.45 -6.98 33.54
C GLN A 322 -4.12 -5.54 33.93
N THR A 323 -3.84 -4.69 32.93
CA THR A 323 -3.59 -3.26 33.15
C THR A 323 -4.84 -2.56 33.69
N LEU A 324 -6.01 -2.81 33.08
CA LEU A 324 -7.29 -2.29 33.58
C LEU A 324 -7.59 -2.77 35.00
N ARG A 325 -7.36 -4.06 35.28
CA ARG A 325 -7.54 -4.64 36.61
C ARG A 325 -6.68 -3.94 37.66
N ARG A 326 -5.41 -3.63 37.36
CA ARG A 326 -4.56 -2.84 38.27
C ARG A 326 -5.09 -1.43 38.49
N VAL A 327 -5.60 -0.78 37.45
CA VAL A 327 -6.21 0.56 37.57
C VAL A 327 -7.39 0.54 38.52
N PHE A 328 -8.34 -0.37 38.32
CA PHE A 328 -9.52 -0.47 39.19
C PHE A 328 -9.16 -0.92 40.61
N GLN A 329 -8.21 -1.85 40.77
CA GLN A 329 -7.75 -2.29 42.09
C GLN A 329 -7.15 -1.13 42.89
N ASN A 330 -6.32 -0.27 42.27
CA ASN A 330 -5.76 0.89 42.95
C ASN A 330 -6.85 1.87 43.43
N ILE A 331 -7.95 2.00 42.68
CA ILE A 331 -9.09 2.84 43.08
C ILE A 331 -9.83 2.20 44.25
N VAL A 332 -10.04 0.88 44.24
CA VAL A 332 -10.68 0.15 45.34
C VAL A 332 -9.84 0.21 46.63
N ASP A 333 -8.52 0.06 46.51
CA ASP A 333 -7.59 0.07 47.65
C ASP A 333 -7.42 1.48 48.25
N ALA A 334 -7.50 2.52 47.41
CA ALA A 334 -7.30 3.91 47.81
C ALA A 334 -8.34 4.87 47.17
N PRO A 335 -9.63 4.77 47.55
CA PRO A 335 -10.71 5.48 46.85
C PRO A 335 -10.73 7.00 47.10
N HIS A 336 -9.94 7.48 48.06
CA HIS A 336 -9.77 8.90 48.36
C HIS A 336 -8.58 9.53 47.61
N ASP A 337 -7.72 8.75 46.95
CA ASP A 337 -6.58 9.28 46.21
C ASP A 337 -7.00 9.67 44.78
N GLU A 338 -7.08 10.98 44.54
CA GLU A 338 -7.47 11.55 43.24
C GLU A 338 -6.55 11.13 42.09
N ARG A 339 -5.31 10.73 42.38
CA ARG A 339 -4.34 10.29 41.37
C ARG A 339 -4.78 8.99 40.69
N TYR A 340 -5.39 8.06 41.43
CA TYR A 340 -5.89 6.81 40.86
C TYR A 340 -7.23 6.97 40.15
N ARG A 341 -8.00 8.00 40.53
CA ARG A 341 -9.28 8.36 39.91
C ARG A 341 -9.13 9.12 38.61
N THR A 342 -7.91 9.52 38.24
CA THR A 342 -7.62 10.30 37.04
C THR A 342 -6.77 9.48 36.06
N LEU A 343 -7.32 9.17 34.89
CA LEU A 343 -6.63 8.48 33.81
C LEU A 343 -6.23 9.47 32.72
N LYS A 344 -4.93 9.69 32.56
CA LYS A 344 -4.41 10.56 31.50
C LYS A 344 -4.27 9.77 30.20
N LEU A 345 -5.08 10.09 29.19
CA LEU A 345 -4.98 9.45 27.86
C LEU A 345 -3.64 9.73 27.16
N GLY A 346 -2.89 10.75 27.57
CA GLY A 346 -1.51 10.99 27.11
C GLY A 346 -0.48 9.99 27.66
N ASN A 347 -0.81 9.21 28.70
CA ASN A 347 0.07 8.15 29.19
C ASN A 347 0.08 7.00 28.18
N LYS A 348 1.27 6.65 27.64
CA LYS A 348 1.43 5.61 26.62
C LYS A 348 0.78 4.27 27.00
N LEU A 349 0.86 3.88 28.27
CA LEU A 349 0.27 2.63 28.75
C LEU A 349 -1.27 2.70 28.73
N VAL A 350 -1.84 3.77 29.29
CA VAL A 350 -3.29 4.00 29.27
C VAL A 350 -3.81 4.14 27.85
N HIS A 351 -3.11 4.88 27.00
CA HIS A 351 -3.45 5.03 25.60
C HIS A 351 -3.47 3.68 24.87
N ARG A 352 -2.42 2.86 25.03
CA ARG A 352 -2.38 1.52 24.43
C ARG A 352 -3.56 0.68 24.92
N THR A 353 -3.77 0.63 26.23
CA THR A 353 -4.81 -0.20 26.84
C THR A 353 -6.24 0.25 26.52
N LEU A 354 -6.50 1.55 26.37
CA LEU A 354 -7.87 2.07 26.14
C LEU A 354 -8.18 2.33 24.66
N MET A 355 -7.23 2.92 23.93
CA MET A 355 -7.47 3.39 22.55
C MET A 355 -7.12 2.32 21.53
N THR A 356 -6.10 1.50 21.81
CA THR A 356 -5.67 0.43 20.88
C THR A 356 -6.47 -0.85 21.10
N GLN A 357 -6.82 -1.19 22.34
CA GLN A 357 -7.67 -2.33 22.63
C GLN A 357 -9.11 -2.10 22.17
N ARG A 358 -9.69 -3.07 21.44
CA ARG A 358 -11.12 -3.09 21.13
C ARG A 358 -11.93 -3.23 22.42
N GLY A 359 -12.94 -2.39 22.60
CA GLY A 359 -13.78 -2.39 23.80
C GLY A 359 -13.15 -1.77 25.05
N GLY A 360 -11.86 -1.39 25.05
CA GLY A 360 -11.17 -0.88 26.24
C GLY A 360 -11.75 0.45 26.75
N LEU A 361 -11.91 1.42 25.84
CA LEU A 361 -12.53 2.71 26.14
C LEU A 361 -14.01 2.54 26.53
N GLU A 362 -14.75 1.71 25.78
CA GLU A 362 -16.16 1.44 26.04
C GLU A 362 -16.37 0.81 27.40
N PHE A 363 -15.48 -0.09 27.81
CA PHE A 363 -15.52 -0.70 29.12
C PHE A 363 -15.38 0.35 30.24
N ILE A 364 -14.40 1.25 30.14
CA ILE A 364 -14.21 2.32 31.14
C ILE A 364 -15.45 3.23 31.24
N LEU A 365 -16.06 3.55 30.11
CA LEU A 365 -17.24 4.40 30.06
C LEU A 365 -18.51 3.67 30.50
N GLY A 366 -18.64 2.39 30.15
CA GLY A 366 -19.76 1.51 30.49
C GLY A 366 -19.80 1.12 31.96
N VAL A 367 -18.63 1.00 32.60
CA VAL A 367 -18.50 0.89 34.07
C VAL A 367 -19.18 2.08 34.76
N GLY A 368 -19.20 3.25 34.10
CA GLY A 368 -19.85 4.45 34.59
C GLY A 368 -18.95 5.27 35.53
N GLY A 369 -19.29 6.56 35.66
CA GLY A 369 -18.60 7.49 36.54
C GLY A 369 -17.34 8.13 35.95
N PHE A 370 -16.68 7.54 34.96
CA PHE A 370 -15.58 8.22 34.26
C PHE A 370 -16.12 9.26 33.27
N VAL A 371 -15.69 10.52 33.45
CA VAL A 371 -16.03 11.64 32.58
C VAL A 371 -14.75 12.24 32.02
N GLN A 372 -14.73 12.54 30.72
CA GLN A 372 -13.61 13.25 30.12
C GLN A 372 -13.58 14.70 30.63
N ARG A 373 -12.45 15.11 31.23
CA ARG A 373 -12.22 16.48 31.71
C ARG A 373 -10.96 17.07 31.09
N GLY A 374 -11.05 18.35 30.74
CA GLY A 374 -9.94 19.14 30.25
C GLY A 374 -9.56 18.87 28.78
N ASP A 375 -8.78 19.79 28.23
CA ASP A 375 -8.28 19.71 26.85
C ASP A 375 -7.13 18.70 26.71
N ASP A 376 -6.59 18.20 27.83
CA ASP A 376 -5.54 17.19 27.87
C ASP A 376 -6.07 15.75 27.66
N GLY A 377 -7.39 15.62 27.51
CA GLY A 377 -8.06 14.34 27.32
C GLY A 377 -7.99 13.45 28.56
N SER A 378 -7.91 14.00 29.77
CA SER A 378 -7.97 13.19 30.99
C SER A 378 -9.38 12.63 31.21
N MET A 379 -9.49 11.41 31.75
CA MET A 379 -10.75 10.82 32.22
C MET A 379 -10.74 10.76 33.74
N VAL A 380 -11.76 11.33 34.37
CA VAL A 380 -11.86 11.43 35.83
C VAL A 380 -13.06 10.64 36.31
N LEU A 381 -12.86 9.71 37.24
CA LEU A 381 -13.94 9.01 37.93
C LEU A 381 -14.63 9.96 38.91
N GLU A 382 -15.80 10.45 38.54
CA GLU A 382 -16.67 11.29 39.36
C GLU A 382 -17.45 10.45 40.40
N GLY A 383 -17.97 11.12 41.44
CA GLY A 383 -18.70 10.47 42.53
C GLY A 383 -17.99 10.53 43.87
N ASN A 384 -18.66 10.07 44.92
CA ASN A 384 -18.02 9.92 46.23
C ASN A 384 -17.15 8.64 46.25
N ALA A 385 -16.26 8.53 47.25
CA ALA A 385 -15.36 7.38 47.38
C ALA A 385 -16.10 6.04 47.46
N LEU A 386 -17.28 6.01 48.07
CA LEU A 386 -18.08 4.79 48.23
C LEU A 386 -18.61 4.29 46.88
N VAL A 387 -19.25 5.17 46.10
CA VAL A 387 -19.76 4.86 44.76
C VAL A 387 -18.62 4.46 43.83
N ALA A 388 -17.49 5.18 43.87
CA ALA A 388 -16.30 4.82 43.10
C ALA A 388 -15.81 3.41 43.42
N THR A 389 -15.81 3.02 44.70
CA THR A 389 -15.37 1.69 45.15
C THR A 389 -16.31 0.60 44.65
N GLU A 390 -17.63 0.78 44.80
CA GLU A 390 -18.64 -0.18 44.35
C GLU A 390 -18.59 -0.37 42.82
N THR A 391 -18.56 0.74 42.08
CA THR A 391 -18.45 0.73 40.62
C THR A 391 -17.17 0.01 40.15
N CYS A 392 -16.03 0.27 40.78
CA CYS A 392 -14.77 -0.40 40.42
C CYS A 392 -14.75 -1.88 40.82
N ALA A 393 -15.40 -2.26 41.93
CA ALA A 393 -15.52 -3.67 42.33
C ALA A 393 -16.38 -4.48 41.35
N ASN A 394 -17.46 -3.90 40.85
CA ASN A 394 -18.29 -4.51 39.81
C ASN A 394 -17.50 -4.63 38.50
N ALA A 395 -16.75 -3.59 38.13
CA ALA A 395 -15.87 -3.61 36.96
C ALA A 395 -14.81 -4.74 37.05
N LEU A 396 -14.19 -4.92 38.22
CA LEU A 396 -13.22 -6.00 38.45
C LEU A 396 -13.86 -7.38 38.24
N THR A 397 -15.08 -7.60 38.74
CA THR A 397 -15.82 -8.85 38.54
C THR A 397 -16.12 -9.10 37.05
N CYS A 398 -16.45 -8.05 36.30
CA CYS A 398 -16.65 -8.13 34.86
C CYS A 398 -15.34 -8.48 34.12
N LEU A 399 -14.23 -7.80 34.46
CA LEU A 399 -12.91 -8.10 33.87
C LEU A 399 -12.48 -9.55 34.13
N GLU A 400 -12.76 -10.12 35.30
CA GLU A 400 -12.45 -11.53 35.56
C GLU A 400 -13.22 -12.49 34.65
N ARG A 401 -14.47 -12.17 34.31
CA ARG A 401 -15.26 -12.96 33.35
C ARG A 401 -14.66 -12.87 31.96
N ILE A 402 -14.34 -11.65 31.51
CA ILE A 402 -13.73 -11.41 30.19
C ILE A 402 -12.35 -12.08 30.12
N GLU A 403 -11.52 -11.97 31.16
CA GLU A 403 -10.21 -12.62 31.25
C GLU A 403 -10.33 -14.14 31.09
N ARG A 404 -11.31 -14.76 31.75
CA ARG A 404 -11.59 -16.20 31.59
C ARG A 404 -12.02 -16.54 30.17
N ALA A 405 -12.91 -15.76 29.56
CA ALA A 405 -13.37 -15.99 28.19
C ALA A 405 -12.23 -15.85 27.17
N VAL A 406 -11.41 -14.80 27.28
CA VAL A 406 -10.22 -14.59 26.43
C VAL A 406 -9.20 -15.71 26.64
N SER A 407 -8.97 -16.15 27.87
CA SER A 407 -8.04 -17.25 28.17
C SER A 407 -8.49 -18.57 27.54
N ILE A 408 -9.80 -18.86 27.56
CA ILE A 408 -10.36 -20.04 26.88
C ILE A 408 -10.10 -19.93 25.38
N LYS A 409 -10.42 -18.79 24.76
CA LYS A 409 -10.18 -18.58 23.32
C LYS A 409 -8.71 -18.68 22.94
N LEU A 410 -7.82 -18.13 23.75
CA LEU A 410 -6.38 -18.22 23.52
C LEU A 410 -5.90 -19.67 23.60
N SER A 411 -6.40 -20.44 24.56
CA SER A 411 -6.08 -21.87 24.66
C SER A 411 -6.60 -22.66 23.46
N THR A 412 -7.81 -22.40 22.99
CA THR A 412 -8.38 -23.08 21.81
C THR A 412 -7.66 -22.68 20.52
N ALA A 413 -7.28 -21.41 20.37
CA ALA A 413 -6.47 -20.93 19.25
C ALA A 413 -5.10 -21.63 19.23
N ARG A 414 -4.42 -21.75 20.38
CA ARG A 414 -3.15 -22.47 20.52
C ARG A 414 -3.27 -23.95 20.19
N ASP A 415 -4.32 -24.61 20.68
CA ASP A 415 -4.57 -26.02 20.40
C ASP A 415 -4.83 -26.25 18.90
N ARG A 416 -5.59 -25.36 18.26
CA ARG A 416 -5.82 -25.40 16.81
C ARG A 416 -4.52 -25.18 16.04
N ALA A 417 -3.74 -24.16 16.38
CA ALA A 417 -2.44 -23.90 15.75
C ALA A 417 -1.50 -25.11 15.88
N ARG A 418 -1.48 -25.74 17.06
CA ARG A 418 -0.71 -26.96 17.31
C ARG A 418 -1.21 -28.14 16.47
N MET A 419 -2.53 -28.33 16.36
CA MET A 419 -3.13 -29.38 15.53
C MET A 419 -2.77 -29.20 14.05
N LEU A 420 -2.90 -27.97 13.52
CA LEU A 420 -2.52 -27.64 12.15
C LEU A 420 -1.01 -27.85 11.90
N ALA A 421 -0.16 -27.50 12.87
CA ALA A 421 1.28 -27.77 12.78
C ALA A 421 1.59 -29.28 12.74
N ILE A 422 0.88 -30.09 13.53
CA ILE A 422 1.01 -31.56 13.51
C ILE A 422 0.53 -32.12 12.16
N GLU A 423 -0.57 -31.63 11.62
CA GLU A 423 -1.08 -32.05 10.31
C GLU A 423 -0.14 -31.66 9.18
N SER A 424 0.41 -30.44 9.19
CA SER A 424 1.43 -30.00 8.23
C SER A 424 2.69 -30.87 8.32
N ALA A 425 3.18 -31.15 9.52
CA ALA A 425 4.33 -32.03 9.72
C ALA A 425 4.06 -33.46 9.23
N ARG A 426 2.84 -33.98 9.43
CA ARG A 426 2.44 -35.29 8.89
C ARG A 426 2.42 -35.29 7.36
N ALA A 427 1.86 -34.24 6.75
CA ALA A 427 1.83 -34.11 5.29
C ALA A 427 3.25 -34.03 4.69
N GLU A 428 4.18 -33.32 5.34
CA GLU A 428 5.58 -33.24 4.93
C GLU A 428 6.29 -34.61 5.03
N VAL A 429 6.07 -35.34 6.13
CA VAL A 429 6.61 -36.70 6.29
C VAL A 429 6.05 -37.65 5.22
N GLU A 430 4.74 -37.59 4.94
CA GLU A 430 4.12 -38.39 3.89
C GLU A 430 4.66 -38.04 2.50
N ALA A 431 4.89 -36.77 2.22
CA ALA A 431 5.48 -36.32 0.96
C ALA A 431 6.92 -36.83 0.79
N GLU A 432 7.73 -36.81 1.85
CA GLU A 432 9.11 -37.33 1.81
C GLU A 432 9.13 -38.87 1.71
N VAL A 433 8.20 -39.57 2.38
CA VAL A 433 8.02 -41.02 2.23
C VAL A 433 7.62 -41.39 0.78
N GLU A 434 6.76 -40.61 0.14
CA GLU A 434 6.38 -40.85 -1.25
C GLU A 434 7.54 -40.53 -2.21
N LYS A 435 8.31 -39.48 -1.95
CA LYS A 435 9.52 -39.15 -2.72
C LYS A 435 10.57 -40.26 -2.64
N THR A 436 10.84 -40.81 -1.45
CA THR A 436 11.76 -41.94 -1.28
C THR A 436 11.25 -43.20 -1.95
N ARG A 437 9.93 -43.48 -1.92
CA ARG A 437 9.32 -44.59 -2.68
C ARG A 437 9.49 -44.42 -4.19
N ARG A 438 9.29 -43.21 -4.71
CA ARG A 438 9.51 -42.90 -6.15
C ARG A 438 10.97 -43.07 -6.55
N ALA A 439 11.90 -42.60 -5.73
CA ALA A 439 13.33 -42.77 -5.96
C ALA A 439 13.73 -44.26 -5.97
N LYS A 440 13.23 -45.05 -5.01
CA LYS A 440 13.47 -46.51 -4.97
C LYS A 440 12.92 -47.21 -6.22
N ARG A 441 11.68 -46.92 -6.63
CA ARG A 441 11.08 -47.47 -7.87
C ARG A 441 11.89 -47.08 -9.12
N HIS A 442 12.43 -45.86 -9.15
CA HIS A 442 13.29 -45.42 -10.25
C HIS A 442 14.61 -46.18 -10.26
N GLN A 443 15.25 -46.37 -9.10
CA GLN A 443 16.47 -47.16 -8.97
C GLN A 443 16.26 -48.63 -9.37
N GLU A 444 15.15 -49.25 -8.95
CA GLU A 444 14.77 -50.62 -9.35
C GLU A 444 14.58 -50.73 -10.87
N LYS A 445 13.95 -49.72 -11.51
CA LYS A 445 13.81 -49.67 -12.97
C LYS A 445 15.18 -49.57 -13.68
N LEU A 446 16.07 -48.72 -13.18
CA LEU A 446 17.43 -48.60 -13.73
C LEU A 446 18.21 -49.91 -13.57
N ALA A 447 18.11 -50.57 -12.41
CA ALA A 447 18.74 -51.86 -12.17
C ALA A 447 18.20 -52.94 -13.12
N ALA A 448 16.88 -53.01 -13.31
CA ALA A 448 16.25 -53.94 -14.25
C ALA A 448 16.64 -53.67 -15.72
N MET A 449 16.82 -52.39 -16.11
CA MET A 449 17.34 -52.05 -17.44
C MET A 449 18.79 -52.48 -17.62
N ALA A 450 19.65 -52.28 -16.61
CA ALA A 450 21.04 -52.71 -16.64
C ALA A 450 21.16 -54.24 -16.70
N GLU A 451 20.35 -54.98 -15.94
CA GLU A 451 20.30 -56.44 -15.98
C GLU A 451 19.83 -56.95 -17.36
N ARG A 452 18.86 -56.28 -17.99
CA ARG A 452 18.46 -56.59 -19.37
C ARG A 452 19.57 -56.34 -20.39
N GLN A 453 20.45 -55.35 -20.19
CA GLN A 453 21.61 -55.13 -21.05
C GLN A 453 22.71 -56.20 -20.84
N GLN A 454 22.88 -56.71 -19.62
CA GLN A 454 23.83 -57.78 -19.33
C GLN A 454 23.34 -59.16 -19.80
N ASN A 455 22.06 -59.48 -19.55
CA ASN A 455 21.46 -60.77 -19.92
C ASN A 455 20.96 -60.80 -21.37
N GLY A 456 20.65 -59.64 -21.94
CA GLY A 456 20.54 -59.46 -23.38
C GLY A 456 21.93 -59.44 -24.00
N GLY A 457 22.70 -60.52 -23.80
CA GLY A 457 23.94 -60.76 -24.53
C GLY A 457 23.61 -60.53 -26.00
N GLY A 458 24.13 -59.42 -26.54
CA GLY A 458 23.69 -58.85 -27.81
C GLY A 458 23.44 -59.98 -28.78
N ALA A 459 22.18 -60.14 -29.20
CA ALA A 459 21.75 -61.26 -30.02
C ALA A 459 22.83 -61.45 -31.08
N ARG A 460 23.62 -62.53 -30.94
CA ARG A 460 24.71 -62.81 -31.87
C ARG A 460 23.99 -63.10 -33.18
N ILE A 461 23.81 -62.06 -33.98
CA ILE A 461 23.30 -62.19 -35.34
C ILE A 461 24.26 -63.18 -35.97
N LYS A 462 23.74 -64.33 -36.38
CA LYS A 462 24.55 -65.32 -37.07
C LYS A 462 25.23 -64.60 -38.23
N LEU A 463 26.53 -64.81 -38.41
CA LEU A 463 27.34 -64.07 -39.38
C LEU A 463 26.67 -64.06 -40.78
N GLU A 464 25.99 -65.15 -41.11
CA GLU A 464 25.20 -65.36 -42.32
C GLU A 464 24.07 -64.32 -42.52
N ASP A 465 23.32 -64.00 -41.47
CA ASP A 465 22.22 -63.03 -41.51
C ASP A 465 22.76 -61.59 -41.53
N ALA A 466 23.87 -61.33 -40.83
CA ALA A 466 24.56 -60.04 -40.89
C ALA A 466 25.13 -59.76 -42.28
N VAL A 467 25.69 -60.78 -42.95
CA VAL A 467 26.20 -60.69 -44.32
C VAL A 467 25.06 -60.51 -45.33
N LYS A 468 23.92 -61.21 -45.18
CA LYS A 468 22.73 -60.99 -46.02
C LYS A 468 22.16 -59.58 -45.90
N PHE A 469 22.14 -59.03 -44.69
CA PHE A 469 21.67 -57.68 -44.42
C PHE A 469 22.61 -56.61 -45.02
N LEU A 470 23.93 -56.79 -44.88
CA LEU A 470 24.95 -55.90 -45.46
C LEU A 470 25.02 -55.97 -46.99
N LEU A 471 24.70 -57.11 -47.59
CA LEU A 471 24.65 -57.29 -49.05
C LEU A 471 23.31 -56.86 -49.68
N GLY A 472 22.37 -56.32 -48.92
CA GLY A 472 21.11 -55.76 -49.43
C GLY A 472 20.11 -56.78 -49.97
N ALA A 473 20.23 -58.06 -49.59
CA ALA A 473 19.39 -59.16 -50.12
C ALA A 473 18.13 -59.45 -49.28
N ALA A 474 17.67 -58.48 -48.48
CA ALA A 474 16.44 -58.63 -47.69
C ALA A 474 15.25 -58.09 -48.50
N GLU A 475 14.52 -58.98 -49.17
CA GLU A 475 13.17 -58.65 -49.61
C GLU A 475 12.27 -58.42 -48.38
N PRO A 476 11.51 -57.32 -48.33
CA PRO A 476 10.61 -57.03 -47.21
C PRO A 476 9.42 -57.99 -47.26
N SER A 477 9.51 -59.11 -46.52
CA SER A 477 8.37 -59.96 -46.25
C SER A 477 7.41 -59.25 -45.29
N SER A 478 6.41 -58.61 -45.90
CA SER A 478 5.16 -58.16 -45.28
C SER A 478 4.45 -59.36 -44.64
N ALA A 479 4.62 -59.55 -43.33
CA ALA A 479 3.70 -60.35 -42.52
C ALA A 479 3.62 -59.77 -41.11
N ALA A 480 2.68 -58.84 -40.91
CA ALA A 480 2.21 -58.43 -39.60
C ALA A 480 1.41 -59.60 -38.98
N PRO A 481 1.70 -60.04 -37.74
CA PRO A 481 0.78 -60.89 -37.01
C PRO A 481 -0.32 -60.04 -36.40
N ALA A 482 -1.57 -60.42 -36.67
CA ALA A 482 -2.75 -59.90 -36.02
C ALA A 482 -2.94 -60.55 -34.64
N ARG A 483 -3.10 -59.67 -33.63
CA ARG A 483 -3.51 -59.84 -32.23
C ARG A 483 -2.49 -60.40 -31.23
#